data_AF-A0A2S8REK8-F1
#
_entry.id   AF-A0A2S8REK8-F1
#
_cell.length_a   1.000
_cell.length_b   1.000
_cell.length_c   1.000
_cell.angle_alpha   90.00
_cell.angle_beta   90.00
_cell.angle_gamma   90.00
#
_symmetry.space_group_name_H-M   'P 1'
#
loop_
_entity.id
_entity.type
_entity.pdbx_description
1 polymer ?
#
loop_
_entity_poly.entity_id
_entity_poly.type
_entity_poly.pdbx_seq_one_letter_code
_entity_poly.pdbx_strand_id
1 'polypeptide(L)'
;MNDIRTKIYSAFKELGYDIVEIEGKKLYHRNGSYYRLTYIEAFRAYVIEYANSYEEAKNNVFEDGDTYSIDLEESEFIEKLKSDLLKYYC
;
A
#
# COMPACT_ATOMS: atom_id res chain seq x y z
N MET A 1 -20.68 -7.07 -2.33
CA MET A 1 -19.39 -7.75 -2.08
C MET A 1 -18.32 -6.68 -2.21
N ASN A 2 -17.88 -6.10 -1.09
CA ASN A 2 -16.80 -5.12 -1.11
C ASN A 2 -15.49 -5.91 -1.08
N ASP A 3 -14.74 -5.87 -2.17
CA ASP A 3 -13.38 -6.42 -2.22
C ASP A 3 -12.50 -5.60 -1.26
N ILE A 4 -11.77 -6.26 -0.36
CA ILE A 4 -10.78 -5.64 0.53
C ILE A 4 -9.84 -4.70 -0.24
N ARG A 5 -9.52 -5.02 -1.50
CA ARG A 5 -8.71 -4.18 -2.39
C ARG A 5 -9.34 -2.82 -2.66
N THR A 6 -10.66 -2.77 -2.82
CA THR A 6 -11.40 -1.51 -2.97
C THR A 6 -11.30 -0.66 -1.71
N LYS A 7 -11.32 -1.29 -0.53
CA LYS A 7 -11.18 -0.58 0.75
C LYS A 7 -9.75 -0.08 0.98
N ILE A 8 -8.75 -0.88 0.64
CA ILE A 8 -7.34 -0.47 0.62
C ILE A 8 -7.18 0.75 -0.29
N TYR A 9 -7.68 0.66 -1.52
CA TYR A 9 -7.66 1.77 -2.47
C TYR A 9 -8.29 3.05 -1.89
N SER A 10 -9.49 2.94 -1.31
CA SER A 10 -10.15 4.07 -0.65
C SER A 10 -9.32 4.63 0.51
N ALA A 11 -8.64 3.79 1.30
CA ALA A 11 -7.79 4.24 2.39
C ALA A 11 -6.63 5.14 1.90
N PHE A 12 -5.90 4.72 0.86
CA PHE A 12 -4.86 5.55 0.26
C PHE A 12 -5.42 6.86 -0.29
N LYS A 13 -6.55 6.79 -1.01
CA LYS A 13 -7.18 7.97 -1.60
C LYS A 13 -7.67 8.97 -0.54
N GLU A 14 -8.33 8.50 0.52
CA GLU A 14 -8.81 9.33 1.62
C GLU A 14 -7.67 10.03 2.36
N LEU A 15 -6.50 9.39 2.41
CA LEU A 15 -5.30 9.98 3.02
C LEU A 15 -4.55 10.93 2.08
N GLY A 16 -4.98 11.09 0.83
CA GLY A 16 -4.40 12.05 -0.12
C GLY A 16 -3.21 11.52 -0.92
N TYR A 17 -3.11 10.20 -1.10
CA TYR A 17 -2.16 9.61 -2.04
C TYR A 17 -2.71 9.69 -3.46
N ASP A 18 -1.85 10.05 -4.40
CA ASP A 18 -2.15 10.01 -5.84
C ASP A 18 -1.96 8.59 -6.38
N ILE A 19 -2.65 8.26 -7.48
CA ILE A 19 -2.29 7.09 -8.28
C ILE A 19 -1.45 7.55 -9.45
N VAL A 20 -0.28 6.96 -9.61
CA VAL A 20 0.60 7.16 -10.76
C VAL A 20 0.84 5.83 -11.48
N GLU A 21 1.24 5.92 -12.74
CA GLU A 21 1.67 4.76 -13.51
C GLU A 21 3.14 4.91 -13.90
N ILE A 22 3.97 3.95 -13.52
CA ILE A 22 5.41 3.91 -13.83
C ILE A 22 5.71 2.57 -14.49
N GLU A 23 6.22 2.58 -15.72
CA GLU A 23 6.54 1.36 -16.49
C GLU A 23 5.37 0.36 -16.52
N GLY A 24 4.14 0.87 -16.70
CA GLY A 24 2.90 0.08 -16.73
C GLY A 24 2.40 -0.42 -15.37
N LYS A 25 3.05 -0.04 -14.26
CA LYS A 25 2.65 -0.41 -12.89
C LYS A 25 1.94 0.75 -12.21
N LYS A 26 0.73 0.49 -11.69
CA LYS A 26 0.00 1.45 -10.87
C LYS A 26 0.54 1.44 -9.45
N LEU A 27 0.95 2.61 -8.97
CA LEU A 27 1.51 2.83 -7.64
C LEU A 27 0.75 3.96 -6.95
N TYR A 28 0.72 3.92 -5.63
CA TYR A 28 0.33 5.07 -4.82
C TYR A 28 1.54 5.99 -4.67
N HIS A 29 1.37 7.29 -4.81
CA HIS A 29 2.44 8.27 -4.71
C HIS A 29 2.10 9.33 -3.68
N ARG A 30 3.10 9.68 -2.87
CA ARG A 30 3.02 10.78 -1.92
C ARG A 30 4.42 11.26 -1.53
N ASN A 31 4.61 12.57 -1.52
CA ASN A 31 5.84 13.21 -1.02
C ASN A 31 7.15 12.65 -1.63
N GLY A 32 7.12 12.23 -2.90
CA GLY A 32 8.28 11.68 -3.60
C GLY A 32 8.51 10.18 -3.39
N SER A 33 7.73 9.55 -2.51
CA SER A 33 7.74 8.11 -2.28
C SER A 33 6.60 7.42 -3.01
N TYR A 34 6.81 6.14 -3.34
CA TYR A 34 5.92 5.31 -4.13
C TYR A 34 5.62 4.02 -3.38
N TYR A 35 4.36 3.60 -3.41
CA TYR A 35 3.88 2.48 -2.61
C TYR A 35 3.05 1.52 -3.44
N ARG A 36 3.07 0.25 -3.07
CA ARG A 36 2.11 -0.76 -3.53
C ARG A 36 1.78 -1.72 -2.39
N LEU A 37 0.65 -2.41 -2.49
CA LEU A 37 0.35 -3.53 -1.62
C LEU A 37 0.42 -4.82 -2.42
N THR A 38 1.24 -5.75 -1.95
CA THR A 38 1.38 -7.09 -2.54
C THR A 38 0.72 -8.09 -1.60
N TYR A 39 -0.17 -8.93 -2.15
CA TYR A 39 -0.73 -10.04 -1.39
C TYR A 39 0.19 -11.26 -1.49
N ILE A 40 0.62 -11.78 -0.33
CA ILE A 40 1.49 -12.95 -0.22
C ILE A 40 0.66 -14.12 0.32
N GLU A 41 0.35 -15.08 -0.55
CA GLU A 41 -0.50 -16.24 -0.22
C GLU A 41 0.06 -17.08 0.95
N ALA A 42 1.38 -17.29 0.99
CA ALA A 42 2.03 -18.09 2.04
C ALA A 42 1.84 -17.50 3.44
N PHE A 43 1.63 -16.18 3.55
CA PHE A 43 1.38 -15.49 4.81
C PHE A 43 -0.08 -15.09 4.99
N ARG A 44 -0.92 -15.30 3.96
CA ARG A 44 -2.30 -14.81 3.92
C ARG A 44 -2.36 -13.33 4.32
N ALA A 45 -1.49 -12.52 3.75
CA ALA A 45 -1.31 -11.14 4.18
C ALA A 45 -0.98 -10.21 3.02
N TYR A 46 -1.33 -8.93 3.19
CA TYR A 46 -0.82 -7.86 2.34
C TYR A 46 0.42 -7.23 2.96
N VAL A 47 1.43 -6.95 2.16
CA VAL A 47 2.63 -6.20 2.56
C VAL A 47 2.62 -4.85 1.86
N ILE A 48 2.83 -3.76 2.60
CA ILE A 48 3.16 -2.46 1.99
C ILE A 48 4.60 -2.55 1.53
N GLU A 49 4.82 -2.29 0.25
CA GLU A 49 6.15 -2.16 -0.32
C GLU A 49 6.34 -0.71 -0.76
N TYR A 50 7.53 -0.16 -0.54
CA TYR A 50 7.80 1.25 -0.80
C TYR A 50 9.15 1.52 -1.49
N ALA A 51 9.17 2.56 -2.31
CA ALA A 51 10.37 3.12 -2.93
C ALA A 51 10.45 4.61 -2.55
N ASN A 52 11.62 5.10 -2.18
CA ASN A 52 11.82 6.48 -1.70
C ASN A 52 12.12 7.46 -2.84
N SER A 53 12.15 6.99 -4.08
CA SER A 53 12.35 7.83 -5.25
C SER A 53 11.70 7.24 -6.50
N TYR A 54 11.52 8.11 -7.50
CA TYR A 54 11.03 7.70 -8.82
C TYR A 54 11.96 6.68 -9.48
N GLU A 55 13.29 6.88 -9.35
CA GLU A 55 14.27 5.97 -9.94
C GLU A 55 14.25 4.58 -9.30
N GLU A 56 14.09 4.49 -7.97
CA GLU A 56 13.88 3.20 -7.30
C GLU A 56 12.59 2.53 -7.79
N ALA A 57 11.48 3.26 -7.80
CA ALA A 57 10.18 2.76 -8.24
C ALA A 57 10.23 2.26 -9.70
N LYS A 58 10.85 3.05 -10.59
CA LYS A 58 11.05 2.72 -12.01
C LYS A 58 11.92 1.47 -12.19
N ASN A 59 12.99 1.34 -11.42
CA ASN A 59 13.87 0.17 -11.45
C ASN A 59 13.32 -1.03 -10.64
N ASN A 60 12.08 -0.94 -10.15
CA ASN A 60 11.42 -1.98 -9.36
C ASN A 60 12.18 -2.35 -8.07
N VAL A 61 12.86 -1.39 -7.46
CA VAL A 61 13.50 -1.51 -6.15
C VAL A 61 12.52 -1.01 -5.11
N PHE A 62 11.92 -1.93 -4.37
CA PHE A 62 10.99 -1.63 -3.28
C PHE A 62 11.45 -2.38 -2.04
N GLU A 63 11.40 -1.70 -0.90
CA GLU A 63 11.63 -2.28 0.42
C GLU A 63 10.31 -2.77 1.01
N ASP A 64 10.37 -3.87 1.76
CA ASP A 64 9.24 -4.41 2.49
C ASP A 64 8.97 -3.56 3.75
N GLY A 65 7.73 -3.13 3.93
CA GLY A 65 7.25 -2.43 5.12
C GLY A 65 6.33 -3.30 5.96
N ASP A 66 5.26 -2.69 6.46
CA ASP A 66 4.30 -3.37 7.34
C ASP A 66 3.46 -4.44 6.63
N THR A 67 3.12 -5.49 7.38
CA THR A 67 2.32 -6.64 6.93
C THR A 67 0.97 -6.69 7.64
N TYR A 68 -0.09 -7.00 6.90
CA TYR A 68 -1.48 -7.01 7.37
C TYR A 68 -2.14 -8.34 6.99
N SER A 69 -2.41 -9.19 7.99
CA SER A 69 -3.05 -10.50 7.78
C SER A 69 -4.53 -10.32 7.39
N ILE A 70 -5.00 -11.13 6.43
CA ILE A 70 -6.43 -11.18 6.06
C ILE A 70 -7.26 -11.99 7.07
N ASP A 71 -6.62 -12.62 8.05
CA ASP A 71 -7.32 -13.31 9.14
C ASP A 71 -7.83 -12.31 10.21
N LEU A 72 -7.42 -11.03 10.11
CA LEU A 72 -8.03 -9.93 10.87
C LEU A 72 -9.43 -9.62 10.34
N GLU A 73 -10.30 -9.12 11.21
CA GLU A 73 -11.57 -8.56 10.77
C GLU A 73 -11.33 -7.39 9.81
N GLU A 74 -12.15 -7.30 8.76
CA GLU A 74 -11.93 -6.35 7.65
C GLU A 74 -11.86 -4.89 8.14
N SER A 75 -12.67 -4.52 9.13
CA SER A 75 -12.62 -3.18 9.74
C SER A 75 -11.31 -2.94 10.49
N GLU A 76 -10.85 -3.92 11.26
CA GLU A 76 -9.61 -3.85 12.02
C GLU A 76 -8.40 -3.74 11.08
N PHE A 77 -8.38 -4.52 9.99
CA PHE A 77 -7.36 -4.44 8.95
C PHE A 77 -7.26 -3.00 8.41
N ILE A 78 -8.39 -2.41 8.02
CA ILE A 78 -8.41 -1.11 7.36
C ILE A 78 -8.08 0.02 8.34
N GLU A 79 -8.56 -0.07 9.59
CA GLU A 79 -8.21 0.89 10.65
C GLU A 79 -6.72 0.85 10.95
N LYS A 80 -6.14 -0.35 11.06
CA LYS A 80 -4.71 -0.52 11.28
C LYS A 80 -3.90 0.02 10.11
N LEU A 81 -4.26 -0.34 8.87
CA LEU A 81 -3.61 0.18 7.66
C LEU A 81 -3.62 1.71 7.64
N LYS A 82 -4.78 2.35 7.86
CA LYS A 82 -4.87 3.82 7.88
C LYS A 82 -4.02 4.44 8.98
N SER A 83 -4.03 3.85 10.17
CA SER A 83 -3.23 4.33 11.31
C SER A 83 -1.73 4.27 11.01
N ASP A 84 -1.26 3.15 10.46
CA ASP A 84 0.15 2.97 10.12
C ASP A 84 0.57 3.88 8.95
N LEU A 85 -0.28 4.02 7.91
CA LEU A 85 -0.07 4.96 6.81
C LEU A 85 0.12 6.40 7.32
N LEU A 86 -0.76 6.86 8.22
CA LEU A 86 -0.67 8.20 8.83
C LEU A 86 0.59 8.38 9.68
N LYS A 87 1.03 7.33 10.36
CA LYS A 87 2.13 7.41 11.33
C LYS A 87 3.51 7.32 10.68
N TYR A 88 3.65 6.50 9.64
CA TYR A 88 4.97 6.13 9.11
C TYR A 88 5.16 6.44 7.62
N TYR A 89 4.09 6.63 6.85
CA TYR A 89 4.17 6.72 5.38
C TYR A 89 3.61 8.04 4.81
N CYS A 90 3.10 8.94 5.67
CA CYS A 90 2.48 10.21 5.30
C CYS A 90 3.40 11.43 5.37
#